data_AF-A0A9J6CYR3-F1
#
_entry.id   AF-A0A9J6CYR3-F1
#
_cell.length_a   1.000
_cell.length_b   1.000
_cell.length_c   1.000
_cell.angle_alpha   90.00
_cell.angle_beta   90.00
_cell.angle_gamma   90.00
#
_symmetry.space_group_name_H-M   'P 1'
#
loop_
_entity.id
_entity.type
_entity.pdbx_description
1 polymer ?
#
loop_
_entity_poly.entity_id
_entity_poly.type
_entity_poly.pdbx_seq_one_letter_code
_entity_poly.pdbx_strand_id
1 'polypeptide(L)'
;MEVQVYILDKLIDSAAIGVSPFATSALEVESMLKVVDGIDVCRGGPSLKDFPDVSPECAFVDCQKSLEEHNKCLLVTPGGLSVACVRASFDTLRIHADRRAARAKQGIPLKRFRLSVVPTQQQKLSALRHARSAVQRSRARLAKRNKLLWSSLQAAMKELTDLQEQDIKEKLKGFDIPPAQLLLIEECVSVARCASKTSRRYTDDWILLCLLLHIRSPATYSFLRTTIYCLCRALPQCEST
;
A
#
# COMPACT_ATOMS: atom_id res chain seq x y z
N MET A 1 59.59 39.13 -14.04
CA MET A 1 59.04 37.92 -13.39
C MET A 1 57.76 37.55 -14.11
N GLU A 2 57.56 36.27 -14.43
CA GLU A 2 56.30 35.80 -15.02
C GLU A 2 55.25 35.68 -13.91
N VAL A 3 54.07 36.26 -14.13
CA VAL A 3 52.99 36.29 -13.13
C VAL A 3 51.83 35.45 -13.64
N GLN A 4 51.45 34.44 -12.87
CA GLN A 4 50.28 33.61 -13.12
C GLN A 4 49.19 33.95 -12.10
N VAL A 5 47.97 34.16 -12.58
CA VAL A 5 46.82 34.49 -11.73
C VAL A 5 45.92 33.26 -11.63
N TYR A 6 45.74 32.78 -10.40
CA TYR A 6 44.84 31.69 -10.07
C TYR A 6 43.66 32.23 -9.26
N ILE A 7 42.44 31.89 -9.67
CA ILE A 7 41.22 32.15 -8.89
C ILE A 7 40.54 30.80 -8.71
N LEU A 8 40.35 30.38 -7.45
CA LEU A 8 39.70 29.10 -7.07
C LEU A 8 40.30 27.90 -7.83
N ASP A 9 41.64 27.78 -7.78
CA ASP A 9 42.44 26.74 -8.45
C ASP A 9 42.35 26.68 -9.99
N LYS A 10 41.69 27.66 -10.63
CA LYS A 10 41.68 27.80 -12.09
C LYS A 10 42.64 28.90 -12.51
N LEU A 11 43.53 28.56 -13.44
CA LEU A 11 44.39 29.53 -14.12
C LEU A 11 43.51 30.41 -15.01
N ILE A 12 43.57 31.73 -14.81
CA ILE A 12 42.89 32.69 -15.67
C ILE A 12 43.90 33.41 -16.53
N ASP A 13 43.51 33.63 -17.79
CA ASP A 13 44.30 34.42 -18.74
C ASP A 13 44.45 35.86 -18.23
N SER A 14 45.69 36.29 -18.02
CA SER A 14 46.04 37.61 -17.51
C SER A 14 45.55 38.74 -18.43
N ALA A 15 45.48 38.47 -19.74
CA ALA A 15 44.94 39.40 -20.72
C ALA A 15 43.42 39.63 -20.55
N ALA A 16 42.66 38.61 -20.11
CA ALA A 16 41.22 38.71 -19.91
C ALA A 16 40.85 39.55 -18.67
N ILE A 17 41.79 39.69 -17.74
CA ILE A 17 41.64 40.45 -16.48
C ILE A 17 42.22 41.87 -16.60
N GLY A 18 42.94 42.18 -17.68
CA GLY A 18 43.61 43.47 -17.86
C GLY A 18 44.92 43.60 -17.07
N VAL A 19 45.57 42.48 -16.76
CA VAL A 19 46.82 42.40 -16.01
C VAL A 19 47.96 41.99 -16.96
N SER A 20 49.10 42.67 -16.91
CA SER A 20 50.25 42.31 -17.75
C SER A 20 50.89 40.99 -17.29
N PRO A 21 51.26 40.07 -18.20
CA PRO A 21 51.85 38.77 -17.84
C PRO A 21 53.26 38.87 -17.23
N PHE A 22 53.91 40.04 -17.35
CA PHE A 22 55.24 40.30 -16.83
C PHE A 22 55.21 41.51 -15.90
N ALA A 23 55.89 41.38 -14.77
CA ALA A 23 56.21 42.48 -13.87
C ALA A 23 57.72 42.67 -13.78
N THR A 24 58.16 43.93 -13.91
CA THR A 24 59.57 44.35 -13.95
C THR A 24 59.95 45.15 -12.71
N SER A 25 58.97 45.78 -12.05
CA SER A 25 59.17 46.60 -10.86
C SER A 25 58.17 46.27 -9.73
N ALA A 26 58.51 46.60 -8.49
CA ALA A 26 57.61 46.41 -7.34
C ALA A 26 56.32 47.26 -7.42
N LEU A 27 56.40 48.43 -8.06
CA LEU A 27 55.26 49.33 -8.29
C LEU A 27 54.25 48.73 -9.27
N GLU A 28 54.72 48.00 -10.28
CA GLU A 28 53.86 47.24 -11.21
C GLU A 28 53.10 46.15 -10.46
N VAL A 29 53.77 45.40 -9.58
CA VAL A 29 53.12 44.36 -8.77
C VAL A 29 52.03 44.95 -7.87
N GLU A 30 52.30 46.08 -7.21
CA GLU A 30 51.29 46.75 -6.37
C GLU A 30 50.07 47.21 -7.19
N SER A 31 50.31 47.70 -8.40
CA SER A 31 49.24 48.11 -9.31
C SER A 31 48.41 46.91 -9.80
N MET A 32 49.06 45.78 -10.08
CA MET A 32 48.38 44.52 -10.45
C MET A 32 47.53 43.97 -9.30
N LEU A 33 48.03 44.03 -8.06
CA LEU A 33 47.27 43.60 -6.88
C LEU A 33 46.01 44.45 -6.68
N LYS A 34 46.08 45.77 -6.91
CA LYS A 34 44.90 46.65 -6.85
C LYS A 34 43.86 46.32 -7.92
N VAL A 35 44.31 45.95 -9.12
CA VAL A 35 43.39 45.49 -10.19
C VAL A 35 42.74 44.18 -9.78
N VAL A 36 43.52 43.22 -9.26
CA VAL A 36 43.01 41.91 -8.83
C VAL A 36 42.02 42.02 -7.67
N ASP A 37 42.29 42.89 -6.69
CA ASP A 37 41.40 43.15 -5.55
C ASP A 37 40.05 43.76 -5.98
N GLY A 38 40.04 44.51 -7.09
CA GLY A 38 38.83 45.07 -7.68
C GLY A 38 38.02 44.12 -8.55
N ILE A 39 38.46 42.86 -8.75
CA ILE A 39 37.75 41.90 -9.59
C ILE A 39 36.58 41.29 -8.81
N ASP A 40 35.38 41.50 -9.34
CA ASP A 40 34.20 40.78 -8.90
C ASP A 40 34.25 39.31 -9.34
N VAL A 41 34.61 38.43 -8.39
CA VAL A 41 34.54 36.98 -8.55
C VAL A 41 33.16 36.47 -8.17
N CYS A 42 32.62 35.55 -8.96
CA CYS A 42 31.37 34.90 -8.63
C CYS A 42 31.51 34.07 -7.33
N ARG A 43 30.81 34.48 -6.27
CA ARG A 43 30.83 33.79 -4.97
C ARG A 43 30.03 32.48 -4.92
N GLY A 44 29.32 32.17 -6.00
CA GLY A 44 28.66 30.89 -6.14
C GLY A 44 27.22 30.82 -5.68
N GLY A 45 26.86 29.65 -5.16
CA GLY A 45 25.54 29.31 -4.64
C GLY A 45 25.45 29.29 -3.10
N PRO A 46 24.26 29.00 -2.56
CA PRO A 46 24.05 28.91 -1.11
C PRO A 46 24.77 27.70 -0.51
N SER A 47 25.05 27.73 0.80
CA SER A 47 25.70 26.61 1.48
C SER A 47 24.84 25.34 1.44
N LEU A 48 25.44 24.16 1.26
CA LEU A 48 24.69 22.89 1.40
C LEU A 48 24.11 22.70 2.81
N LYS A 49 24.59 23.45 3.81
CA LYS A 49 24.01 23.43 5.16
C LYS A 49 22.53 23.84 5.15
N ASP A 50 22.15 24.73 4.25
CA ASP A 50 20.77 25.19 4.09
C ASP A 50 19.93 24.20 3.27
N PHE A 51 20.59 23.32 2.50
CA PHE A 51 19.96 22.35 1.59
C PHE A 51 20.62 20.96 1.67
N PRO A 52 20.58 20.26 2.83
CA PRO A 52 21.33 19.03 3.06
C PRO A 52 20.91 17.85 2.16
N ASP A 53 19.69 17.90 1.64
CA ASP A 53 19.10 16.82 0.84
C ASP A 53 19.24 17.02 -0.68
N VAL A 54 19.95 18.07 -1.11
CA VAL A 54 20.12 18.35 -2.54
C VAL A 54 21.57 18.14 -2.96
N SER A 55 21.78 17.15 -3.81
CA SER A 55 23.04 16.94 -4.54
C SER A 55 22.87 17.48 -5.97
N PRO A 56 23.25 18.73 -6.27
CA PRO A 56 23.12 19.25 -7.62
C PRO A 56 24.17 18.61 -8.55
N GLU A 57 23.71 17.93 -9.59
CA GLU A 57 24.58 17.39 -10.66
C GLU A 57 25.23 18.52 -11.48
N CYS A 58 24.72 19.74 -11.38
CA CYS A 58 25.12 20.90 -12.16
C CYS A 58 26.08 21.86 -11.42
N ALA A 59 26.53 21.53 -10.22
CA ALA A 59 27.39 22.42 -9.44
C ALA A 59 28.57 21.70 -8.76
N PHE A 60 29.68 22.41 -8.67
CA PHE A 60 30.87 21.99 -7.93
C PHE A 60 30.69 22.25 -6.44
N VAL A 61 31.11 21.29 -5.62
CA VAL A 61 31.04 21.35 -4.17
C VAL A 61 32.47 21.36 -3.65
N ASP A 62 32.85 22.43 -2.96
CA ASP A 62 34.17 22.53 -2.36
C ASP A 62 34.29 21.63 -1.11
N CYS A 63 35.53 21.41 -0.66
CA CYS A 63 35.89 20.68 0.55
C CYS A 63 35.16 21.18 1.80
N GLN A 64 34.72 22.45 1.83
CA GLN A 64 33.92 23.02 2.92
C GLN A 64 32.40 22.77 2.80
N LYS A 65 31.95 22.01 1.79
CA LYS A 65 30.53 21.74 1.46
C LYS A 65 29.73 23.00 1.14
N SER A 66 30.37 24.03 0.59
CA SER A 66 29.73 25.14 -0.10
C SER A 66 29.42 24.73 -1.55
N LEU A 67 28.25 25.12 -2.07
CA LEU A 67 27.98 25.02 -3.50
C LEU A 67 28.61 26.20 -4.19
N GLU A 68 29.80 26.02 -4.71
CA GLU A 68 30.59 27.16 -5.13
C GLU A 68 30.25 27.58 -6.55
N GLU A 69 29.98 26.67 -7.48
CA GLU A 69 29.83 27.11 -8.87
C GLU A 69 28.92 26.21 -9.68
N HIS A 70 28.10 26.81 -10.54
CA HIS A 70 27.52 26.07 -11.64
C HIS A 70 28.63 25.68 -12.63
N ASN A 71 28.57 24.49 -13.23
CA ASN A 71 29.62 23.99 -14.14
C ASN A 71 29.89 24.89 -15.37
N LYS A 72 28.99 25.84 -15.66
CA LYS A 72 29.11 26.81 -16.76
C LYS A 72 29.22 28.27 -16.28
N CYS A 73 29.54 28.48 -15.01
CA CYS A 73 29.67 29.82 -14.43
C CYS A 73 30.94 30.48 -15.00
N LEU A 74 30.82 31.73 -15.47
CA LEU A 74 31.99 32.56 -15.75
C LEU A 74 32.52 33.05 -14.39
N LEU A 75 33.78 32.76 -14.07
CA LEU A 75 34.39 33.07 -12.78
C LEU A 75 34.44 34.57 -12.49
N VAL A 76 34.73 35.35 -13.53
CA VAL A 76 34.82 36.80 -13.47
C VAL A 76 33.57 37.37 -14.09
N THR A 77 32.77 38.08 -13.29
CA THR A 77 31.52 38.71 -13.76
C THR A 77 31.41 40.10 -13.17
N PRO A 78 31.14 41.14 -13.97
CA PRO A 78 30.86 42.47 -13.44
C PRO A 78 29.59 42.41 -12.60
N GLY A 79 29.70 42.58 -11.28
CA GLY A 79 28.57 42.50 -10.34
C GLY A 79 28.48 41.23 -9.47
N GLY A 80 29.54 40.42 -9.40
CA GLY A 80 29.76 39.45 -8.31
C GLY A 80 28.91 38.18 -8.28
N LEU A 81 27.86 38.07 -9.11
CA LEU A 81 27.05 36.86 -9.26
C LEU A 81 26.68 36.64 -10.72
N SER A 82 27.05 35.47 -11.26
CA SER A 82 26.59 35.11 -12.60
C SER A 82 25.10 34.75 -12.60
N VAL A 83 24.38 35.14 -13.66
CA VAL A 83 22.96 34.78 -13.87
C VAL A 83 22.76 33.26 -13.85
N ALA A 84 23.74 32.51 -14.34
CA ALA A 84 23.71 31.05 -14.33
C ALA A 84 23.80 30.49 -12.90
N CYS A 85 24.69 31.04 -12.07
CA CYS A 85 24.84 30.66 -10.68
C CYS A 85 23.56 31.05 -9.88
N VAL A 86 23.01 32.26 -10.04
CA VAL A 86 21.74 32.66 -9.37
C VAL A 86 20.57 31.74 -9.73
N ARG A 87 20.38 31.44 -11.02
CA ARG A 87 19.25 30.60 -11.46
C ARG A 87 19.43 29.13 -11.06
N ALA A 88 20.63 28.58 -11.26
CA ALA A 88 20.88 27.15 -11.09
C ALA A 88 21.05 26.76 -9.61
N SER A 89 21.67 27.59 -8.79
CA SER A 89 21.90 27.28 -7.38
C SER A 89 20.87 27.94 -6.47
N PHE A 90 20.62 29.24 -6.57
CA PHE A 90 19.68 29.90 -5.64
C PHE A 90 18.22 29.61 -5.97
N ASP A 91 17.75 29.98 -7.16
CA ASP A 91 16.33 29.88 -7.49
C ASP A 91 15.87 28.42 -7.56
N THR A 92 16.66 27.57 -8.21
CA THR A 92 16.29 26.16 -8.36
C THR A 92 16.23 25.46 -7.01
N LEU A 93 17.24 25.62 -6.14
CA LEU A 93 17.23 24.98 -4.81
C LEU A 93 16.11 25.52 -3.92
N ARG A 94 15.90 26.84 -3.91
CA ARG A 94 14.79 27.49 -3.19
C ARG A 94 13.43 26.96 -3.66
N ILE A 95 13.19 26.94 -4.97
CA ILE A 95 11.94 26.41 -5.56
C ILE A 95 11.74 24.94 -5.19
N HIS A 96 12.81 24.14 -5.15
CA HIS A 96 12.72 22.73 -4.73
C HIS A 96 12.38 22.59 -3.24
N ALA A 97 12.99 23.39 -2.37
CA ALA A 97 12.69 23.43 -0.95
C ALA A 97 11.24 23.87 -0.68
N ASP A 98 10.78 24.94 -1.33
CA ASP A 98 9.42 25.46 -1.19
C ASP A 98 8.37 24.45 -1.66
N ARG A 99 8.60 23.82 -2.82
CA ARG A 99 7.72 22.77 -3.35
C ARG A 99 7.65 21.55 -2.42
N ARG A 100 8.74 21.22 -1.74
CA ARG A 100 8.77 20.14 -0.75
C ARG A 100 7.97 20.52 0.50
N ALA A 101 8.20 21.72 1.05
CA ALA A 101 7.47 22.21 2.21
C ALA A 101 5.95 22.28 1.95
N ALA A 102 5.55 22.75 0.76
CA ALA A 102 4.15 22.78 0.34
C ALA A 102 3.52 21.37 0.25
N ARG A 103 4.25 20.38 -0.29
CA ARG A 103 3.77 18.99 -0.37
C ARG A 103 3.66 18.32 0.99
N ALA A 104 4.60 18.59 1.90
CA ALA A 104 4.55 18.09 3.27
C ALA A 104 3.30 18.62 4.00
N LYS A 105 2.98 19.92 3.86
CA LYS A 105 1.75 20.51 4.40
C LYS A 105 0.47 19.88 3.85
N GLN A 106 0.50 19.43 2.59
CA GLN A 106 -0.64 18.79 1.92
C GLN A 106 -0.72 17.27 2.17
N GLY A 107 0.20 16.69 2.95
CA GLY A 107 0.26 15.23 3.17
C GLY A 107 0.56 14.42 1.89
N ILE A 108 1.01 15.08 0.82
CA ILE A 108 1.29 14.41 -0.45
C ILE A 108 2.66 13.73 -0.31
N PRO A 109 2.75 12.39 -0.42
CA PRO A 109 4.02 11.69 -0.31
C PRO A 109 4.97 12.17 -1.41
N LEU A 110 6.23 12.38 -1.04
CA LEU A 110 7.27 12.79 -1.99
C LEU A 110 7.30 11.81 -3.18
N LYS A 111 7.39 12.36 -4.41
CA LYS A 111 7.51 11.56 -5.65
C LYS A 111 8.63 10.54 -5.42
N ARG A 112 8.30 9.25 -5.61
CA ARG A 112 9.19 8.11 -5.36
C ARG A 112 10.60 8.42 -5.82
N PHE A 113 11.55 8.22 -4.91
CA PHE A 113 12.97 8.16 -5.19
C PHE A 113 13.17 7.33 -6.47
N ARG A 114 13.65 7.99 -7.54
CA ARG A 114 14.08 7.27 -8.73
C ARG A 114 15.47 6.77 -8.39
N LEU A 115 15.55 5.50 -7.99
CA LEU A 115 16.84 4.81 -7.91
C LEU A 115 17.49 4.99 -9.28
N SER A 116 18.69 5.57 -9.32
CA SER A 116 19.50 5.56 -10.53
C SER A 116 20.01 4.14 -10.67
N VAL A 117 19.40 3.40 -11.59
CA VAL A 117 19.72 1.98 -11.79
C VAL A 117 20.11 1.77 -13.25
N VAL A 118 21.07 0.88 -13.47
CA VAL A 118 21.49 0.41 -14.80
C VAL A 118 20.26 -0.13 -15.57
N PRO A 119 20.16 0.05 -16.90
CA PRO A 119 18.97 -0.29 -17.68
C PRO A 119 18.43 -1.71 -17.46
N THR A 120 19.29 -2.71 -17.31
CA THR A 120 18.92 -4.11 -17.04
C THR A 120 18.23 -4.30 -15.69
N GLN A 121 18.65 -3.55 -14.68
CA GLN A 121 18.02 -3.58 -13.36
C GLN A 121 16.72 -2.76 -13.33
N GLN A 122 16.60 -1.70 -14.15
CA GLN A 122 15.33 -0.99 -14.32
C GLN A 122 14.24 -1.88 -14.92
N GLN A 123 14.59 -2.72 -15.90
CA GLN A 123 13.66 -3.70 -16.46
C GLN A 123 13.16 -4.68 -15.40
N LYS A 124 14.06 -5.27 -14.60
CA LYS A 124 13.69 -6.15 -13.47
C LYS A 124 12.77 -5.45 -12.46
N LEU A 125 13.09 -4.21 -12.11
CA LEU A 125 12.29 -3.39 -11.20
C LEU A 125 10.89 -3.11 -11.76
N SER A 126 10.79 -2.85 -13.06
CA SER A 126 9.49 -2.63 -13.74
C SER A 126 8.65 -3.90 -13.74
N ALA A 127 9.25 -5.06 -14.04
CA ALA A 127 8.57 -6.36 -14.00
C ALA A 127 8.05 -6.67 -12.59
N LEU A 128 8.86 -6.45 -11.55
CA LEU A 128 8.44 -6.62 -10.15
C LEU A 128 7.28 -5.68 -9.78
N ARG A 129 7.31 -4.42 -10.23
CA ARG A 129 6.22 -3.47 -10.01
C ARG A 129 4.93 -3.92 -10.68
N HIS A 130 5.01 -4.39 -11.94
CA HIS A 130 3.85 -4.92 -12.66
C HIS A 130 3.28 -6.17 -12.00
N ALA A 131 4.14 -7.12 -11.61
CA ALA A 131 3.74 -8.33 -10.89
C ALA A 131 3.03 -7.99 -9.57
N ARG A 132 3.61 -7.08 -8.77
CA ARG A 132 2.98 -6.59 -7.54
C ARG A 132 1.61 -5.98 -7.79
N SER A 133 1.48 -5.11 -8.79
CA SER A 133 0.19 -4.50 -9.15
C SER A 133 -0.83 -5.52 -9.65
N ALA A 134 -0.40 -6.56 -10.37
CA ALA A 134 -1.28 -7.66 -10.78
C ALA A 134 -1.82 -8.44 -9.56
N VAL A 135 -0.94 -8.80 -8.63
CA VAL A 135 -1.31 -9.49 -7.38
C VAL A 135 -2.26 -8.65 -6.54
N GLN A 136 -1.97 -7.35 -6.37
CA GLN A 136 -2.85 -6.43 -5.62
C GLN A 136 -4.24 -6.34 -6.23
N ARG A 137 -4.35 -6.22 -7.57
CA ARG A 137 -5.64 -6.23 -8.26
C ARG A 137 -6.39 -7.55 -8.08
N SER A 138 -5.69 -8.68 -8.15
CA SER A 138 -6.30 -10.00 -7.91
C SER A 138 -6.85 -10.12 -6.49
N ARG A 139 -6.05 -9.74 -5.48
CA ARG A 139 -6.47 -9.73 -4.08
C ARG A 139 -7.70 -8.85 -3.85
N ALA A 140 -7.74 -7.66 -4.44
CA ALA A 140 -8.90 -6.76 -4.34
C ALA A 140 -10.18 -7.39 -4.93
N ARG A 141 -10.07 -8.06 -6.10
CA ARG A 141 -11.20 -8.77 -6.71
C ARG A 141 -11.70 -9.93 -5.84
N LEU A 142 -10.78 -10.75 -5.32
CA LEU A 142 -11.10 -11.87 -4.44
C LEU A 142 -11.76 -11.39 -3.15
N ALA A 143 -11.24 -10.34 -2.52
CA ALA A 143 -11.84 -9.75 -1.32
C ALA A 143 -13.27 -9.27 -1.56
N LYS A 144 -13.53 -8.62 -2.70
CA LYS A 144 -14.89 -8.20 -3.10
C LYS A 144 -15.81 -9.40 -3.28
N ARG A 145 -15.34 -10.47 -3.93
CA ARG A 145 -16.13 -11.69 -4.15
C ARG A 145 -16.43 -12.41 -2.84
N ASN A 146 -15.46 -12.51 -1.93
CA ASN A 146 -15.70 -13.07 -0.60
C ASN A 146 -16.75 -12.28 0.18
N LYS A 147 -16.70 -10.94 0.13
CA LYS A 147 -17.72 -10.10 0.77
C LYS A 147 -19.12 -10.37 0.21
N LEU A 148 -19.25 -10.47 -1.11
CA LEU A 148 -20.52 -10.79 -1.78
C LEU A 148 -21.04 -12.17 -1.37
N LEU A 149 -20.18 -13.20 -1.42
CA LEU A 149 -20.56 -14.56 -1.02
C LEU A 149 -21.01 -14.61 0.43
N TRP A 150 -20.32 -13.89 1.32
CA TRP A 150 -20.69 -13.84 2.72
C TRP A 150 -22.06 -13.16 2.93
N SER A 151 -22.33 -12.06 2.23
CA SER A 151 -23.67 -11.44 2.26
C SER A 151 -24.76 -12.34 1.68
N SER A 152 -24.49 -13.08 0.60
CA SER A 152 -25.46 -14.02 0.02
C SER A 152 -25.74 -15.19 0.96
N LEU A 153 -24.70 -15.72 1.61
CA LEU A 153 -24.85 -16.77 2.61
C LEU A 153 -25.69 -16.28 3.81
N GLN A 154 -25.43 -15.07 4.30
CA GLN A 154 -26.26 -14.49 5.36
C GLN A 154 -27.71 -14.27 4.92
N ALA A 155 -27.95 -13.82 3.69
CA ALA A 155 -29.30 -13.67 3.15
C ALA A 155 -30.02 -15.02 3.08
N ALA A 156 -29.38 -16.06 2.56
CA ALA A 156 -29.93 -17.41 2.51
C ALA A 156 -30.18 -17.99 3.91
N MET A 157 -29.26 -17.77 4.86
CA MET A 157 -29.48 -18.16 6.25
C MET A 157 -30.66 -17.42 6.86
N LYS A 158 -30.83 -16.14 6.53
CA LYS A 158 -31.97 -15.34 6.99
C LYS A 158 -33.28 -15.85 6.39
N GLU A 159 -33.32 -16.15 5.09
CA GLU A 159 -34.49 -16.77 4.44
C GLU A 159 -34.83 -18.12 5.09
N LEU A 160 -33.83 -18.92 5.45
CA LEU A 160 -34.03 -20.19 6.17
C LEU A 160 -34.54 -19.98 7.60
N THR A 161 -34.17 -18.90 8.28
CA THR A 161 -34.71 -18.56 9.61
C THR A 161 -36.10 -17.91 9.52
N ASP A 162 -36.37 -17.18 8.45
CA ASP A 162 -37.62 -16.49 8.19
C ASP A 162 -38.72 -17.47 7.72
N LEU A 163 -38.34 -18.59 7.09
CA LEU A 163 -39.19 -19.78 6.95
C LEU A 163 -39.48 -20.35 8.35
N GLN A 164 -40.48 -19.77 9.02
CA GLN A 164 -40.88 -20.18 10.34
C GLN A 164 -41.61 -21.52 10.31
N GLU A 165 -41.59 -22.23 11.44
CA GLU A 165 -42.32 -23.48 11.66
C GLU A 165 -43.82 -23.36 11.33
N GLN A 166 -44.36 -22.14 11.43
CA GLN A 166 -45.72 -21.79 11.06
C GLN A 166 -45.97 -21.97 9.55
N ASP A 167 -45.06 -21.55 8.68
CA ASP A 167 -45.22 -21.72 7.22
C ASP A 167 -45.21 -23.20 6.80
N ILE A 168 -44.38 -24.01 7.47
CA ILE A 168 -44.32 -25.45 7.20
C ILE A 168 -45.59 -26.13 7.72
N LYS A 169 -46.02 -25.82 8.95
CA LYS A 169 -47.25 -26.38 9.53
C LYS A 169 -48.50 -25.95 8.74
N GLU A 170 -48.57 -24.71 8.27
CA GLU A 170 -49.67 -24.21 7.45
C GLU A 170 -49.69 -24.85 6.06
N LYS A 171 -48.52 -25.01 5.42
CA LYS A 171 -48.43 -25.74 4.14
C LYS A 171 -48.82 -27.21 4.30
N LEU A 172 -48.41 -27.86 5.40
CA LEU A 172 -48.74 -29.26 5.67
C LEU A 172 -50.23 -29.47 5.94
N LYS A 173 -50.92 -28.51 6.57
CA LYS A 173 -52.39 -28.54 6.76
C LYS A 173 -53.17 -28.49 5.44
N GLY A 174 -52.58 -27.97 4.37
CA GLY A 174 -53.19 -27.95 3.04
C GLY A 174 -53.19 -29.31 2.34
N PHE A 175 -52.44 -30.29 2.85
CA PHE A 175 -52.40 -31.65 2.35
C PHE A 175 -53.18 -32.58 3.27
N ASP A 176 -53.97 -33.50 2.71
CA ASP A 176 -54.73 -34.51 3.45
C ASP A 176 -53.81 -35.65 3.92
N ILE A 177 -52.85 -35.33 4.80
CA ILE A 177 -51.82 -36.24 5.30
C ILE A 177 -52.33 -36.94 6.56
N PRO A 178 -52.18 -38.28 6.68
CA PRO A 178 -52.52 -39.01 7.89
C PRO A 178 -51.83 -38.45 9.14
N PRO A 179 -52.52 -38.40 10.31
CA PRO A 179 -51.97 -37.79 11.52
C PRO A 179 -50.61 -38.34 11.96
N ALA A 180 -50.38 -39.65 11.80
CA ALA A 180 -49.11 -40.28 12.14
C ALA A 180 -47.94 -39.83 11.25
N GLN A 181 -48.20 -39.54 9.97
CA GLN A 181 -47.18 -39.01 9.06
C GLN A 181 -46.92 -37.54 9.30
N LEU A 182 -47.96 -36.77 9.66
CA LEU A 182 -47.81 -35.38 10.04
C LEU A 182 -46.93 -35.24 11.30
N LEU A 183 -47.20 -36.04 12.33
CA LEU A 183 -46.44 -36.06 13.58
C LEU A 183 -44.96 -36.43 13.35
N LEU A 184 -44.71 -37.41 12.48
CA LEU A 184 -43.36 -37.77 12.02
C LEU A 184 -42.63 -36.58 11.37
N ILE A 185 -43.30 -35.85 10.47
CA ILE A 185 -42.72 -34.71 9.76
C ILE A 185 -42.42 -33.56 10.74
N GLU A 186 -43.35 -33.25 11.65
CA GLU A 186 -43.17 -32.22 12.67
C GLU A 186 -41.98 -32.51 13.58
N GLU A 187 -41.83 -33.76 14.04
CA GLU A 187 -40.69 -34.18 14.85
C GLU A 187 -39.38 -34.16 14.05
N CYS A 188 -39.39 -34.53 12.76
CA CYS A 188 -38.20 -34.40 11.90
C CYS A 188 -37.76 -32.95 11.72
N VAL A 189 -38.71 -32.03 11.52
CA VAL A 189 -38.45 -30.59 11.38
C VAL A 189 -37.94 -30.01 12.69
N SER A 190 -38.58 -30.35 13.81
CA SER A 190 -38.10 -30.04 15.16
C SER A 190 -36.66 -30.51 15.31
N VAL A 191 -36.36 -31.75 14.91
CA VAL A 191 -35.05 -32.38 15.09
C VAL A 191 -33.94 -31.74 14.29
N ALA A 192 -34.21 -31.37 13.04
CA ALA A 192 -33.26 -30.69 12.17
C ALA A 192 -32.76 -29.34 12.75
N ARG A 193 -33.55 -28.69 13.62
CA ARG A 193 -33.23 -27.37 14.18
C ARG A 193 -32.37 -27.40 15.45
N CYS A 194 -32.24 -28.53 16.13
CA CYS A 194 -31.44 -28.59 17.36
C CYS A 194 -29.95 -28.79 17.08
N ALA A 195 -29.13 -27.95 17.70
CA ALA A 195 -27.67 -28.01 17.60
C ALA A 195 -27.05 -29.20 18.36
N SER A 196 -27.66 -29.63 19.48
CA SER A 196 -27.16 -30.71 20.34
C SER A 196 -27.99 -31.99 20.20
N LYS A 197 -27.33 -33.15 20.40
CA LYS A 197 -27.96 -34.49 20.39
C LYS A 197 -28.42 -34.96 21.77
N THR A 198 -27.94 -34.35 22.85
CA THR A 198 -27.94 -34.92 24.20
C THR A 198 -29.00 -34.37 25.15
N SER A 199 -29.71 -33.29 24.81
CA SER A 199 -30.68 -32.65 25.72
C SER A 199 -32.05 -32.45 25.08
N ARG A 200 -32.64 -33.52 24.53
CA ARG A 200 -33.95 -33.43 23.88
C ARG A 200 -35.03 -34.17 24.67
N ARG A 201 -36.19 -33.53 24.80
CA ARG A 201 -37.43 -34.16 25.25
C ARG A 201 -38.28 -34.44 24.02
N TYR A 202 -38.66 -35.69 23.85
CA TYR A 202 -39.61 -36.12 22.82
C TYR A 202 -41.04 -35.95 23.35
N THR A 203 -42.00 -35.75 22.45
CA THR A 203 -43.42 -35.79 22.81
C THR A 203 -43.86 -37.23 23.10
N ASP A 204 -44.82 -37.39 24.00
CA ASP A 204 -45.31 -38.73 24.39
C ASP A 204 -45.90 -39.48 23.19
N ASP A 205 -46.61 -38.76 22.32
CA ASP A 205 -47.18 -39.31 21.07
C ASP A 205 -46.10 -39.82 20.11
N TRP A 206 -44.97 -39.13 20.03
CA TRP A 206 -43.83 -39.55 19.21
C TRP A 206 -43.15 -40.79 19.78
N ILE A 207 -42.94 -40.83 21.10
CA ILE A 207 -42.39 -42.01 21.79
C ILE A 207 -43.31 -43.21 21.55
N LEU A 208 -44.63 -43.02 21.70
CA LEU A 208 -45.62 -44.07 21.47
C LEU A 208 -45.60 -44.58 20.02
N LEU A 209 -45.54 -43.67 19.04
CA LEU A 209 -45.42 -44.05 17.63
C LEU A 209 -44.13 -44.84 17.34
N CYS A 210 -43.01 -44.42 17.94
CA CYS A 210 -41.73 -45.14 17.84
C CYS A 210 -41.81 -46.55 18.44
N LEU A 211 -42.46 -46.70 19.60
CA LEU A 211 -42.66 -48.00 20.25
C LEU A 211 -43.54 -48.92 19.39
N LEU A 212 -44.66 -48.41 18.87
CA LEU A 212 -45.55 -49.17 17.99
C LEU A 212 -44.85 -49.62 16.71
N LEU A 213 -44.03 -48.74 16.11
CA LEU A 213 -43.23 -49.06 14.94
C LEU A 213 -42.18 -50.14 15.25
N HIS A 214 -41.52 -50.03 16.41
CA HIS A 214 -40.54 -51.02 16.85
C HIS A 214 -41.18 -52.39 17.11
N ILE A 215 -42.33 -52.45 17.80
CA ILE A 215 -43.08 -53.68 18.06
C ILE A 215 -43.52 -54.35 16.75
N ARG A 216 -44.03 -53.55 15.81
CA ARG A 216 -44.59 -54.08 14.56
C ARG A 216 -43.52 -54.50 13.56
N SER A 217 -42.38 -53.80 13.50
CA SER A 217 -41.25 -54.17 12.65
C SER A 217 -39.92 -53.60 13.19
N PRO A 218 -39.21 -54.38 14.03
CA PRO A 218 -37.91 -53.98 14.57
C PRO A 218 -36.87 -53.72 13.48
N ALA A 219 -36.90 -54.51 12.40
CA ALA A 219 -36.01 -54.36 11.25
C ALA A 219 -36.21 -53.01 10.55
N THR A 220 -37.46 -52.64 10.26
CA THR A 220 -37.80 -51.34 9.65
C THR A 220 -37.41 -50.18 10.56
N TYR A 221 -37.65 -50.30 11.86
CA TYR A 221 -37.22 -49.30 12.84
C TYR A 221 -35.69 -49.08 12.82
N SER A 222 -34.91 -50.16 12.84
CA SER A 222 -33.44 -50.09 12.81
C SER A 222 -32.91 -49.48 11.51
N PHE A 223 -33.54 -49.82 10.38
CA PHE A 223 -33.21 -49.30 9.05
C PHE A 223 -33.50 -47.80 8.94
N LEU A 224 -34.69 -47.35 9.37
CA LEU A 224 -35.06 -45.94 9.37
C LEU A 224 -34.13 -45.11 10.27
N ARG A 225 -33.72 -45.69 11.41
CA ARG A 225 -32.74 -45.06 12.31
C ARG A 225 -31.38 -44.89 11.66
N THR A 226 -30.86 -45.89 10.95
CA THR A 226 -29.50 -45.83 10.40
C THR A 226 -29.41 -45.03 9.10
N THR A 227 -30.46 -45.04 8.28
CA THR A 227 -30.39 -44.56 6.88
C THR A 227 -30.75 -43.08 6.74
N ILE A 228 -31.66 -42.55 7.57
CA ILE A 228 -32.15 -41.18 7.44
C ILE A 228 -31.55 -40.34 8.58
N TYR A 229 -30.63 -39.42 8.24
CA TYR A 229 -29.88 -38.62 9.24
C TYR A 229 -30.79 -37.81 10.19
N CYS A 230 -31.96 -37.39 9.72
CA CYS A 230 -32.99 -36.75 10.54
C CYS A 230 -33.67 -37.72 11.52
N LEU A 231 -33.96 -38.96 11.09
CA LEU A 231 -34.56 -40.00 11.94
C LEU A 231 -33.57 -40.63 12.90
N CYS A 232 -32.30 -40.69 12.53
CA CYS A 232 -31.22 -41.12 13.43
C CYS A 232 -31.10 -40.22 14.66
N ARG A 233 -31.52 -38.95 14.54
CA ARG A 233 -31.60 -37.99 15.64
C ARG A 233 -33.00 -37.88 16.26
N ALA A 234 -34.04 -38.34 15.59
CA ALA A 234 -35.43 -38.26 16.04
C ALA A 234 -35.88 -39.52 16.78
N LEU A 235 -35.34 -40.68 16.48
CA LEU A 235 -35.74 -41.94 17.09
C LEU A 235 -35.05 -42.16 18.45
N PRO A 236 -35.81 -42.42 19.55
CA PRO A 236 -35.24 -42.72 20.85
C PRO A 236 -34.30 -43.92 20.82
N GLN A 237 -33.28 -43.93 21.69
CA GLN A 237 -32.48 -45.13 21.92
C GLN A 237 -33.27 -46.07 22.83
N CYS A 238 -33.90 -47.10 22.27
CA CYS A 238 -34.25 -48.28 23.04
C CYS A 238 -32.99 -49.13 23.20
N GLU A 239 -32.26 -48.94 24.28
CA GLU A 239 -31.24 -49.91 24.69
C GLU A 239 -31.98 -51.16 25.17
N SER A 240 -31.90 -52.23 24.37
CA SER A 240 -32.29 -53.56 24.80
C SER A 240 -31.24 -54.04 25.81
N THR A 241 -31.58 -54.00 27.09
CA THR A 241 -30.89 -54.79 28.12
C THR A 241 -31.16 -56.27 27.93
#